data_AF-A0A849E1C5-F1
#
_entry.id   AF-A0A849E1C5-F1
#
_cell.length_a   1.000
_cell.length_b   1.000
_cell.length_c   1.000
_cell.angle_alpha   90.00
_cell.angle_beta   90.00
_cell.angle_gamma   90.00
#
_symmetry.space_group_name_H-M   'P 1'
#
loop_
_entity.id
_entity.type
_entity.pdbx_description
1 polymer ?
#
loop_
_entity_poly.entity_id
_entity_poly.type
_entity_poly.pdbx_seq_one_letter_code
_entity_poly.pdbx_strand_id
1 'polypeptide(L)'
;MSENKNLKHLVLALLNNHRQKAANSAYDKSVAIQAIATAGKLIDTFQWTESAHNDHTNLLQSLEALRENYYDSDGEYSSGKADIGSLIGDLIQLRNEIEDR
;
A
#
# COMPACT_ATOMS: atom_id res chain seq x y z
N MET A 1 -13.55 -15.56 12.10
CA MET A 1 -12.14 -15.15 11.90
C MET A 1 -11.90 -13.94 12.78
N SER A 2 -10.75 -13.80 13.45
CA SER A 2 -10.44 -12.57 14.18
C SER A 2 -10.38 -11.40 13.21
N GLU A 3 -10.91 -10.25 13.63
CA GLU A 3 -11.02 -9.01 12.84
C GLU A 3 -9.70 -8.62 12.16
N ASN A 4 -8.59 -8.85 12.86
CA ASN A 4 -7.25 -8.63 12.34
C ASN A 4 -6.87 -9.52 11.14
N LYS A 5 -7.24 -10.81 11.17
CA LYS A 5 -7.00 -11.72 10.04
C LYS A 5 -7.78 -11.29 8.80
N ASN A 6 -8.94 -10.67 9.00
CA ASN A 6 -9.72 -10.10 7.91
C ASN A 6 -9.03 -8.85 7.33
N LEU A 7 -8.57 -7.94 8.19
CA LEU A 7 -7.84 -6.74 7.77
C LEU A 7 -6.59 -7.08 6.94
N LYS A 8 -5.74 -7.98 7.43
CA LYS A 8 -4.56 -8.43 6.68
C LYS A 8 -4.92 -8.98 5.29
N HIS A 9 -5.98 -9.77 5.19
CA HIS A 9 -6.42 -10.33 3.92
C HIS A 9 -6.88 -9.24 2.94
N LEU A 10 -7.64 -8.25 3.44
CA LEU A 10 -8.12 -7.12 2.65
C LEU A 10 -6.95 -6.24 2.15
N VAL A 11 -5.98 -5.97 3.01
CA VAL A 11 -4.76 -5.22 2.64
C VAL A 11 -3.95 -5.96 1.58
N LEU A 12 -3.78 -7.29 1.70
CA LEU A 12 -3.07 -8.09 0.70
C LEU A 12 -3.82 -8.14 -0.64
N ALA A 13 -5.16 -8.22 -0.62
CA ALA A 13 -5.98 -8.13 -1.82
C ALA A 13 -5.80 -6.76 -2.51
N LEU A 14 -5.82 -5.68 -1.73
CA LEU A 14 -5.59 -4.32 -2.22
C LEU A 14 -4.19 -4.18 -2.85
N LEU A 15 -3.15 -4.66 -2.17
CA LEU A 15 -1.78 -4.68 -2.70
C LEU A 15 -1.69 -5.43 -4.04
N ASN A 16 -2.38 -6.57 -4.17
CA ASN A 16 -2.39 -7.33 -5.42
C ASN A 16 -3.07 -6.57 -6.56
N ASN A 17 -4.13 -5.81 -6.27
CA ASN A 17 -4.74 -4.93 -7.27
C ASN A 17 -3.74 -3.86 -7.74
N HIS A 18 -3.00 -3.24 -6.83
CA HIS A 18 -1.96 -2.27 -7.17
C HIS A 18 -0.80 -2.89 -7.95
N ARG A 19 -0.39 -4.12 -7.63
CA ARG A 19 0.61 -4.86 -8.43
C ARG A 19 0.15 -5.06 -9.87
N GLN A 20 -1.12 -5.40 -10.07
CA GLN A 20 -1.70 -5.55 -11.41
C GLN A 20 -1.77 -4.21 -12.16
N LYS A 21 -2.19 -3.13 -11.48
CA LYS A 21 -2.21 -1.76 -12.04
C LYS A 21 -0.80 -1.34 -12.47
N ALA A 22 0.20 -1.50 -11.61
CA ALA A 22 1.60 -1.19 -11.91
C ALA A 22 2.13 -2.01 -13.10
N ALA A 23 1.81 -3.31 -13.17
CA ALA A 23 2.19 -4.16 -14.29
C ALA A 23 1.53 -3.75 -15.62
N ASN A 24 0.41 -3.04 -15.58
CA ASN A 24 -0.31 -2.53 -16.74
C ASN A 24 -0.05 -1.04 -16.99
N SER A 25 0.87 -0.40 -16.26
CA SER A 25 1.19 1.01 -16.47
C SER A 25 1.69 1.26 -17.89
N ALA A 26 1.15 2.29 -18.53
CA ALA A 26 1.51 2.68 -19.90
C ALA A 26 2.89 3.36 -19.97
N TYR A 27 3.31 4.02 -18.88
CA TYR A 27 4.56 4.77 -18.78
C TYR A 27 5.32 4.36 -17.51
N ASP A 28 6.65 4.40 -17.56
CA ASP A 28 7.56 4.09 -16.45
C ASP A 28 7.15 2.87 -15.62
N LYS A 29 6.75 1.81 -16.33
CA LYS A 29 6.25 0.56 -15.74
C LYS A 29 7.21 -0.03 -14.71
N SER A 30 8.52 0.06 -14.94
CA SER A 30 9.53 -0.37 -13.97
C SER A 30 9.46 0.42 -12.66
N VAL A 31 9.25 1.75 -12.74
CA VAL A 31 9.12 2.64 -11.57
C VAL A 31 7.89 2.25 -10.76
N ALA A 32 6.73 2.12 -11.40
CA ALA A 32 5.50 1.72 -10.73
C ALA A 32 5.62 0.33 -10.07
N ILE A 33 6.22 -0.64 -10.79
CA ILE A 33 6.45 -1.99 -10.25
C ILE A 33 7.38 -1.95 -9.04
N GLN A 34 8.48 -1.21 -9.12
CA GLN A 34 9.45 -1.11 -8.02
C GLN A 34 8.85 -0.43 -6.79
N ALA A 35 8.07 0.62 -6.99
CA ALA A 35 7.41 1.35 -5.91
C ALA A 35 6.41 0.46 -5.16
N ILE A 36 5.52 -0.22 -5.90
CA ILE A 36 4.55 -1.13 -5.31
C ILE A 36 5.23 -2.38 -4.72
N ALA A 37 6.31 -2.88 -5.32
CA ALA A 37 7.07 -3.98 -4.75
C ALA A 37 7.71 -3.59 -3.41
N THR A 38 8.20 -2.35 -3.30
CA THR A 38 8.79 -1.81 -2.06
C THR A 38 7.72 -1.65 -0.96
N ALA A 39 6.57 -1.06 -1.30
CA ALA A 39 5.42 -1.02 -0.38
C ALA A 39 4.95 -2.43 0.02
N GLY A 40 4.97 -3.38 -0.91
CA GLY A 40 4.62 -4.76 -0.65
C GLY A 40 5.54 -5.44 0.36
N LYS A 41 6.86 -5.22 0.28
CA LYS A 41 7.82 -5.72 1.28
C LYS A 41 7.54 -5.18 2.67
N LEU A 42 7.15 -3.90 2.78
CA LEU A 42 6.76 -3.30 4.05
C LEU A 42 5.52 -3.99 4.62
N ILE A 43 4.48 -4.19 3.80
CA ILE A 43 3.24 -4.89 4.19
C ILE A 43 3.52 -6.35 4.61
N ASP A 44 4.36 -7.06 3.87
CA ASP A 44 4.69 -8.46 4.12
C ASP A 44 5.46 -8.66 5.44
N THR A 45 6.27 -7.67 5.82
CA THR A 45 7.06 -7.67 7.06
C THR A 45 6.36 -6.97 8.24
N PHE A 46 5.21 -6.33 7.99
CA PHE A 46 4.44 -5.63 9.00
C PHE A 46 3.99 -6.56 10.14
N GLN A 47 4.20 -6.12 11.37
CA GLN A 47 3.85 -6.87 12.57
C GLN A 47 2.39 -6.59 12.94
N TRP A 48 1.51 -7.48 12.52
CA TRP A 48 0.08 -7.42 12.83
C TRP A 48 -0.15 -7.79 14.31
N THR A 49 -0.94 -6.98 15.00
CA THR A 49 -1.31 -7.15 16.42
C THR A 49 -2.73 -7.70 16.56
N GLU A 50 -3.36 -7.56 17.73
CA GLU A 50 -4.78 -7.91 17.90
C GLU A 50 -5.72 -6.73 17.61
N SER A 51 -5.21 -5.50 17.54
CA SER A 51 -6.01 -4.29 17.31
C SER A 51 -5.98 -3.89 15.84
N ALA A 52 -7.08 -4.14 15.13
CA ALA A 52 -7.22 -3.76 13.73
C ALA A 52 -7.05 -2.24 13.51
N HIS A 53 -7.57 -1.42 14.42
CA HIS A 53 -7.44 0.04 14.34
C HIS A 53 -5.98 0.52 14.49
N ASN A 54 -5.24 -0.05 15.47
CA ASN A 54 -3.83 0.31 15.66
C ASN A 54 -2.98 -0.18 14.48
N ASP A 55 -3.23 -1.39 13.99
CA ASP A 55 -2.53 -1.94 12.83
C ASP A 55 -2.75 -1.09 11.58
N HIS A 56 -4.00 -0.64 11.35
CA HIS A 56 -4.32 0.23 10.23
C HIS A 56 -3.58 1.57 10.31
N THR A 57 -3.59 2.19 11.50
CA THR A 57 -2.91 3.48 11.73
C THR A 57 -1.40 3.36 11.56
N ASN A 58 -0.80 2.35 12.18
CA ASN A 58 0.65 2.11 12.11
C ASN A 58 1.10 1.77 10.69
N LEU A 59 0.31 0.97 9.95
CA LEU A 59 0.60 0.64 8.57
C LEU A 59 0.53 1.88 7.66
N LEU A 60 -0.51 2.71 7.81
CA LEU A 60 -0.63 3.97 7.09
C LEU A 60 0.57 4.88 7.32
N GLN A 61 0.95 5.10 8.59
CA GLN A 61 2.13 5.91 8.93
C GLN A 61 3.41 5.36 8.31
N SER A 62 3.58 4.04 8.32
CA SER A 62 4.76 3.39 7.72
C SER A 62 4.80 3.55 6.21
N LEU A 63 3.66 3.48 5.53
CA LEU A 63 3.55 3.70 4.09
C LEU A 63 3.72 5.17 3.71
N GLU A 64 3.22 6.10 4.51
CA GLU A 64 3.45 7.54 4.32
C GLU A 64 4.93 7.88 4.45
N ALA A 65 5.59 7.39 5.51
CA ALA A 65 7.03 7.56 5.68
C ALA A 65 7.81 6.92 4.53
N LEU A 66 7.39 5.75 4.04
CA LEU A 66 7.96 5.16 2.82
C LEU A 66 7.80 6.11 1.64
N ARG A 67 6.59 6.61 1.36
CA ARG A 67 6.32 7.52 0.24
C ARG A 67 7.18 8.79 0.30
N GLU A 68 7.33 9.38 1.48
CA GLU A 68 8.11 10.61 1.66
C GLU A 68 9.59 10.39 1.33
N ASN A 69 10.15 9.28 1.79
CA ASN A 69 11.56 8.92 1.62
C ASN A 69 11.85 8.15 0.32
N TYR A 70 10.82 7.73 -0.41
CA TYR A 70 10.98 6.98 -1.64
C TYR A 70 11.63 7.85 -2.72
N TYR A 71 12.68 7.35 -3.35
CA TYR A 71 13.40 8.07 -4.41
C TYR A 71 13.47 7.18 -5.64
N ASP A 72 12.91 7.68 -6.74
CA ASP A 72 13.05 7.07 -8.06
C ASP A 72 14.11 7.84 -8.83
N SER A 73 15.19 7.16 -9.22
CA SER A 73 16.20 7.74 -10.11
C SER A 73 15.76 7.75 -11.58
N ASP A 74 14.73 6.95 -11.92
CA ASP A 74 14.48 6.51 -13.29
C ASP A 74 13.10 6.94 -13.86
N GLY A 75 12.33 7.77 -13.14
CA GLY A 75 11.00 8.23 -13.59
C GLY A 75 11.09 9.45 -14.51
N GLU A 76 10.57 9.34 -15.73
CA GLU A 76 10.51 10.44 -16.72
C GLU A 76 9.10 11.06 -16.81
N TYR A 77 8.06 10.24 -16.60
CA TYR A 77 6.64 10.56 -16.76
C TYR A 77 5.76 10.15 -15.56
N SER A 78 6.15 9.13 -14.78
CA SER A 78 5.48 8.73 -13.55
C SER A 78 6.41 8.80 -12.34
N SER A 79 5.82 8.93 -11.15
CA SER A 79 6.54 8.90 -9.88
C SER A 79 6.03 7.74 -9.07
N GLY A 80 6.92 6.87 -8.62
CA GLY A 80 6.56 5.78 -7.71
C GLY A 80 6.02 6.28 -6.38
N LYS A 81 6.31 7.54 -5.99
CA LYS A 81 5.59 8.21 -4.88
C LYS A 81 4.10 8.32 -5.14
N ALA A 82 3.69 8.57 -6.39
CA ALA A 82 2.29 8.65 -6.76
C ALA A 82 1.63 7.26 -6.66
N ASP A 83 2.29 6.21 -7.13
CA ASP A 83 1.79 4.83 -7.00
C ASP A 83 1.63 4.40 -5.54
N ILE A 84 2.62 4.68 -4.69
CA ILE A 84 2.53 4.46 -3.24
C ILE A 84 1.40 5.32 -2.63
N GLY A 85 1.25 6.57 -3.09
CA GLY A 85 0.17 7.46 -2.69
C GLY A 85 -1.22 6.91 -3.02
N SER A 86 -1.40 6.31 -4.20
CA SER A 86 -2.66 5.67 -4.58
C SER A 86 -2.98 4.45 -3.71
N LEU A 87 -1.97 3.64 -3.35
CA LEU A 87 -2.14 2.54 -2.41
C LEU A 87 -2.58 3.04 -1.02
N ILE A 88 -1.97 4.11 -0.52
CA ILE A 88 -2.37 4.76 0.74
C ILE A 88 -3.81 5.25 0.68
N GLY A 89 -4.21 5.90 -0.42
CA GLY A 89 -5.57 6.40 -0.61
C GLY A 89 -6.61 5.29 -0.53
N ASP A 90 -6.40 4.18 -1.25
CA ASP A 90 -7.31 3.04 -1.21
C ASP A 90 -7.32 2.35 0.17
N LEU A 91 -6.19 2.37 0.89
CA LEU A 91 -6.11 1.85 2.26
C LEU A 91 -6.92 2.73 3.24
N ILE A 92 -6.88 4.05 3.11
CA ILE A 92 -7.74 4.97 3.88
C ILE A 92 -9.22 4.70 3.60
N GLN A 93 -9.59 4.48 2.34
CA GLN A 93 -10.96 4.15 1.99
C GLN A 93 -11.41 2.83 2.64
N LEU A 94 -10.56 1.79 2.57
CA LEU A 94 -10.82 0.51 3.23
C LEU A 94 -11.08 0.66 4.74
N ARG A 95 -10.33 1.55 5.42
CA ARG A 95 -10.54 1.85 6.84
C ARG A 95 -11.95 2.39 7.09
N ASN A 96 -12.35 3.40 6.31
CA ASN A 96 -13.62 4.08 6.50
C ASN A 96 -14.78 3.11 6.25
N GLU A 97 -14.67 2.24 5.24
CA GLU A 97 -15.65 1.19 4.96
C GLU A 97 -15.77 0.12 6.07
N ILE A 98 -14.73 -0.06 6.90
CA ILE A 98 -14.76 -0.95 8.05
C ILE A 98 -15.34 -0.23 9.28
N GLU A 99 -14.96 1.03 9.51
CA GLU A 99 -15.43 1.84 10.65
C GLU A 99 -16.92 2.23 10.55
N ASP A 100 -17.47 2.33 9.33
CA ASP A 100 -18.88 2.65 9.08
C ASP A 100 -19.85 1.44 9.19
N ARG A 101 -19.35 0.25 9.55
CA ARG A 101 -20.14 -1.02 9.63
C ARG A 101 -20.43 -1.46 11.06
#